data_AF-A0A7X9RPF9-F1
#
_entry.id   AF-A0A7X9RPF9-F1
#
_cell.length_a   1.000
_cell.length_b   1.000
_cell.length_c   1.000
_cell.angle_alpha   90.00
_cell.angle_beta   90.00
_cell.angle_gamma   90.00
#
_symmetry.space_group_name_H-M   'P 1'
#
loop_
_entity.id
_entity.type
_entity.pdbx_description
1 polymer ?
#
loop_
_entity_poly.entity_id
_entity_poly.type
_entity_poly.pdbx_seq_one_letter_code
_entity_poly.pdbx_strand_id
1 'polypeptide(L)'
;MVTYEQACDIAASVFPGHPFSAAYEYPGGWYFNAEDKGWMEGEPTNKFGPSIIVHKADGEWKYFDVGNPEFHEALSTRKPVALPEKYAALIRPKHNAG
;
A
#
# COMPACT_ATOMS: atom_id res chain seq x y z
N MET A 1 16.13 11.81 1.73
CA MET A 1 14.69 11.85 1.47
C MET A 1 14.40 10.98 0.26
N VAL A 2 13.53 9.98 0.40
CA VAL A 2 13.15 9.08 -0.70
C VAL A 2 12.00 9.67 -1.51
N THR A 3 11.99 9.40 -2.80
CA THR A 3 10.87 9.77 -3.68
C THR A 3 9.70 8.82 -3.49
N TYR A 4 8.51 9.22 -3.94
CA TYR A 4 7.35 8.34 -3.92
C TYR A 4 7.56 7.06 -4.74
N GLU A 5 8.25 7.15 -5.88
CA GLU A 5 8.60 5.99 -6.71
C GLU A 5 9.50 5.02 -5.94
N GLN A 6 10.54 5.53 -5.27
CA GLN A 6 11.40 4.73 -4.40
C GLN A 6 10.63 4.10 -3.23
N ALA A 7 9.67 4.81 -2.65
CA ALA A 7 8.82 4.26 -1.60
C ALA A 7 7.94 3.11 -2.13
N CYS A 8 7.42 3.23 -3.35
CA CYS A 8 6.72 2.12 -4.02
C CYS A 8 7.64 0.93 -4.28
N ASP A 9 8.88 1.16 -4.73
CA ASP A 9 9.88 0.11 -4.96
C ASP A 9 10.24 -0.61 -3.65
N ILE A 10 10.44 0.12 -2.56
CA ILE A 10 10.67 -0.44 -1.21
C ILE A 10 9.47 -1.29 -0.81
N ALA A 11 8.26 -0.78 -0.95
CA ALA A 11 7.07 -1.54 -0.61
C ALA A 11 6.93 -2.83 -1.43
N ALA A 12 7.27 -2.77 -2.72
CA ALA A 12 7.15 -3.92 -3.61
C ALA A 12 8.20 -4.98 -3.29
N SER A 13 9.36 -4.57 -2.76
CA SER A 13 10.39 -5.47 -2.26
C SER A 13 9.97 -6.22 -0.99
N VAL A 14 9.11 -5.62 -0.15
CA VAL A 14 8.57 -6.26 1.06
C VAL A 14 7.48 -7.28 0.71
N PHE A 15 6.71 -7.04 -0.34
CA PHE A 15 5.66 -7.94 -0.82
C PHE A 15 5.87 -8.39 -2.28
N PRO A 16 6.86 -9.26 -2.56
CA PRO A 16 7.18 -9.65 -3.92
C PRO A 16 5.99 -10.33 -4.62
N GLY A 17 5.54 -9.75 -5.75
CA GLY A 17 4.43 -10.29 -6.55
C GLY A 17 3.03 -9.94 -6.06
N HIS A 18 2.91 -9.26 -4.92
CA HIS A 18 1.64 -8.78 -4.39
C HIS A 18 1.36 -7.36 -4.88
N PRO A 19 0.19 -7.10 -5.48
CA PRO A 19 -0.18 -5.75 -5.87
C PRO A 19 -0.67 -4.92 -4.66
N PHE A 20 -0.63 -3.60 -4.79
CA PHE A 20 -1.16 -2.67 -3.79
C PHE A 20 -2.59 -2.26 -4.11
N SER A 21 -3.49 -2.36 -3.14
CA SER A 21 -4.86 -1.86 -3.27
C SER A 21 -4.97 -0.36 -3.07
N ALA A 22 -4.09 0.22 -2.25
CA ALA A 22 -4.11 1.64 -1.96
C ALA A 22 -2.73 2.14 -1.51
N ALA A 23 -2.48 3.42 -1.76
CA ALA A 23 -1.35 4.16 -1.23
C ALA A 23 -1.84 5.48 -0.64
N TYR A 24 -1.19 5.88 0.44
CA TYR A 24 -1.51 7.09 1.18
C TYR A 24 -0.23 7.82 1.57
N GLU A 25 -0.24 9.14 1.46
CA GLU A 25 0.82 10.00 1.96
C GLU A 25 0.42 10.62 3.31
N TYR A 26 1.36 10.67 4.25
CA TYR A 26 1.25 11.40 5.52
C TYR A 26 2.56 12.20 5.76
N PRO A 27 2.63 13.12 6.74
CA PRO A 27 3.82 13.95 6.94
C PRO A 27 5.13 13.17 7.07
N GLY A 28 5.11 12.01 7.74
CA GLY A 28 6.28 11.16 7.95
C GLY A 28 6.65 10.26 6.77
N GLY A 29 5.78 10.08 5.77
CA GLY A 29 6.02 9.09 4.72
C GLY A 29 4.81 8.68 3.92
N TRP A 30 4.83 7.42 3.52
CA TRP A 30 3.73 6.77 2.84
C TRP A 30 3.37 5.48 3.54
N TYR A 31 2.13 5.05 3.39
CA TYR A 31 1.78 3.69 3.72
C TYR A 31 1.01 3.05 2.58
N PHE A 32 1.22 1.75 2.43
CA PHE A 32 0.74 0.95 1.31
C PHE A 32 -0.04 -0.22 1.85
N ASN A 33 -1.22 -0.46 1.27
CA ASN A 33 -2.01 -1.66 1.55
C ASN A 33 -1.69 -2.68 0.47
N ALA A 34 -1.13 -3.82 0.86
CA ALA A 34 -0.87 -4.93 -0.05
C ALA A 34 -2.05 -5.92 -0.07
N GLU A 35 -2.28 -6.52 -1.22
CA GLU A 35 -3.29 -7.56 -1.43
C GLU A 35 -2.62 -8.87 -1.82
N ASP A 36 -3.18 -9.98 -1.37
CA ASP A 36 -2.63 -11.31 -1.69
C ASP A 36 -2.68 -11.59 -3.20
N LYS A 37 -3.83 -11.32 -3.83
CA LYS A 37 -4.11 -11.66 -5.25
C LYS A 37 -4.77 -10.53 -6.06
N GLY A 38 -4.83 -9.32 -5.49
CA GLY A 38 -5.71 -8.24 -5.96
C GLY A 38 -7.20 -8.55 -5.74
N TRP A 39 -8.07 -7.63 -6.17
CA TRP A 39 -9.53 -7.78 -6.01
C TRP A 39 -10.18 -8.39 -7.26
N MET A 40 -11.19 -9.24 -7.05
CA MET A 40 -12.13 -9.66 -8.09
C MET A 40 -13.38 -8.77 -8.10
N GLU A 41 -14.00 -8.63 -9.27
CA GLU A 41 -15.27 -7.92 -9.41
C GLU A 41 -16.36 -8.51 -8.48
N GLY A 42 -16.84 -7.69 -7.53
CA GLY A 42 -17.85 -8.07 -6.54
C GLY A 42 -17.30 -8.47 -5.17
N GLU A 43 -15.98 -8.51 -4.96
CA GLU A 43 -15.39 -8.60 -3.63
C GLU A 43 -15.44 -7.23 -2.91
N PRO A 44 -15.56 -7.18 -1.57
CA PRO A 44 -15.44 -5.93 -0.82
C PRO A 44 -14.08 -5.28 -1.13
N THR A 45 -14.12 -4.09 -1.70
CA THR A 45 -12.91 -3.28 -1.89
C THR A 45 -12.36 -2.89 -0.53
N ASN A 46 -11.04 -2.95 -0.36
CA ASN A 46 -10.31 -2.60 0.87
C ASN A 46 -10.55 -3.55 2.06
N LYS A 47 -10.50 -4.88 1.88
CA LYS A 47 -10.20 -5.73 3.04
C LYS A 47 -8.88 -5.25 3.64
N PHE A 48 -8.85 -5.08 4.96
CA PHE A 48 -7.64 -4.65 5.65
C PHE A 48 -6.58 -5.76 5.51
N GLY A 49 -5.70 -5.60 4.52
CA GLY A 49 -4.59 -6.49 4.23
C GLY A 49 -3.34 -6.12 5.02
N PRO A 50 -2.26 -6.91 4.87
CA PRO A 50 -0.95 -6.49 5.36
C PRO A 50 -0.61 -5.14 4.74
N SER A 51 -0.19 -4.21 5.60
CA SER A 51 0.21 -2.88 5.15
C SER A 51 1.63 -2.62 5.65
N ILE A 52 2.29 -1.63 5.07
CA ILE A 52 3.56 -1.12 5.58
C ILE A 52 3.56 0.40 5.55
N ILE A 53 4.40 0.98 6.40
CA ILE A 53 4.79 2.38 6.35
C ILE A 53 6.20 2.45 5.78
N VAL A 54 6.47 3.42 4.90
CA VAL A 54 7.80 3.78 4.39
C VAL A 54 8.08 5.24 4.73
N HIS A 55 9.17 5.49 5.45
CA HIS A 55 9.58 6.79 5.92
C HIS A 55 10.15 7.65 4.80
N LYS A 56 9.71 8.90 4.72
CA LYS A 56 10.18 9.85 3.70
C LYS A 56 11.64 10.25 3.91
N ALA A 57 12.12 10.25 5.16
CA ALA A 57 13.47 10.74 5.50
C ALA A 57 14.58 9.88 4.87
N ASP A 58 14.49 8.57 5.04
CA ASP A 58 15.55 7.58 4.80
C ASP A 58 15.09 6.33 4.03
N GLY A 59 13.77 6.12 3.90
CA GLY A 59 13.22 4.91 3.29
C GLY A 59 13.16 3.72 4.23
N GLU A 60 13.41 3.90 5.53
CA GLU A 60 13.11 2.84 6.50
C GLU A 60 11.63 2.48 6.43
N TRP A 61 11.32 1.20 6.63
CA TRP A 61 9.96 0.72 6.56
C TRP A 61 9.60 -0.12 7.78
N LYS A 62 8.32 -0.14 8.12
CA LYS A 62 7.76 -0.93 9.22
C LYS A 62 6.47 -1.62 8.79
N TYR A 63 6.24 -2.81 9.32
CA TYR A 63 4.94 -3.46 9.22
C TYR A 63 3.86 -2.65 9.90
N PHE A 64 2.65 -2.90 9.41
CA PHE A 64 1.51 -2.23 9.92
C PHE A 64 1.06 -2.78 11.27
N ASP A 65 1.29 -1.98 12.33
CA ASP A 65 0.91 -2.29 13.70
C ASP A 65 0.04 -1.17 14.33
N VAL A 66 -1.22 -1.50 14.66
CA VAL A 66 -2.16 -0.57 15.32
C VAL A 66 -1.72 -0.17 16.74
N GLY A 67 -0.81 -0.92 17.35
CA GLY A 67 -0.17 -0.57 18.62
C GLY A 67 0.89 0.52 18.51
N ASN A 68 1.37 0.83 17.30
CA ASN A 68 2.38 1.86 17.07
C ASN A 68 1.71 3.25 16.89
N PRO A 69 2.02 4.25 17.74
CA PRO A 69 1.47 5.62 17.63
C PRO A 69 1.67 6.27 16.25
N GLU A 70 2.73 5.89 15.53
CA GLU A 70 3.00 6.36 14.19
C GLU A 70 1.85 6.06 13.21
N PHE A 71 1.12 4.95 13.38
CA PHE A 71 -0.05 4.70 12.54
C PHE A 71 -1.23 5.57 12.90
N HIS A 72 -1.38 5.93 14.17
CA HIS A 72 -2.49 6.80 14.57
C HIS A 72 -2.33 8.14 13.87
N GLU A 73 -1.10 8.66 13.78
CA GLU A 73 -0.79 9.85 12.99
C GLU A 73 -1.02 9.61 11.49
N ALA A 74 -0.49 8.53 10.92
CA ALA A 74 -0.67 8.21 9.51
C ALA A 74 -2.17 8.10 9.16
N LEU A 75 -2.97 7.41 9.96
CA LEU A 75 -4.41 7.31 9.79
C LEU A 75 -5.11 8.66 9.94
N SER A 76 -4.69 9.51 10.88
CA SER A 76 -5.38 10.76 11.14
C SER A 76 -5.10 11.84 10.09
N THR A 77 -3.96 11.76 9.41
CA THR A 77 -3.46 12.84 8.53
C THR A 77 -3.31 12.44 7.07
N ARG A 78 -3.48 11.15 6.76
CA ARG A 78 -3.29 10.62 5.42
C ARG A 78 -4.10 11.31 4.34
N LYS A 79 -3.52 11.37 3.15
CA LYS A 79 -4.20 11.69 1.90
C LYS A 79 -3.96 10.56 0.90
N PRO A 80 -5.00 10.11 0.17
CA PRO A 80 -4.82 9.10 -0.87
C PRO A 80 -3.90 9.65 -1.96
N VAL A 81 -3.03 8.79 -2.49
CA VAL A 81 -2.16 9.09 -3.63
C VAL A 81 -2.32 8.00 -4.69
N ALA A 82 -2.14 8.39 -5.95
CA ALA A 82 -2.26 7.46 -7.06
C ALA A 82 -1.13 6.42 -7.01
N LEU A 83 -1.49 5.14 -7.16
CA LEU A 83 -0.52 4.07 -7.32
C LEU A 83 -0.01 4.04 -8.77
N PRO A 84 1.30 3.88 -9.01
CA PRO A 84 1.80 3.54 -10.33
C PRO A 84 1.16 2.24 -10.84
N GLU A 85 0.77 2.19 -12.12
CA GLU A 85 0.03 1.06 -12.70
C GLU A 85 0.73 -0.29 -12.50
N LYS A 86 2.06 -0.32 -12.55
CA LYS A 86 2.87 -1.53 -12.33
C LYS A 86 2.73 -2.13 -10.92
N TYR A 87 2.29 -1.35 -9.95
CA TYR A 87 2.10 -1.77 -8.56
C TYR A 87 0.62 -1.91 -8.18
N ALA A 88 -0.29 -1.26 -8.91
CA ALA A 88 -1.69 -1.23 -8.56
C ALA A 88 -2.37 -2.61 -8.68
N ALA A 89 -3.20 -2.95 -7.70
CA ALA A 89 -4.15 -4.05 -7.80
C ALA A 89 -5.21 -3.70 -8.83
N LEU A 90 -5.05 -4.22 -10.04
CA LEU A 90 -6.07 -4.10 -11.08
C LEU A 90 -7.28 -4.94 -10.68
N ILE A 91 -8.48 -4.37 -10.77
CA ILE A 91 -9.73 -5.12 -10.63
C ILE A 91 -9.78 -6.15 -11.76
N ARG A 92 -9.73 -7.44 -11.42
CA ARG A 92 -9.87 -8.51 -12.40
C ARG A 92 -11.37 -8.80 -12.65
N PRO A 93 -11.79 -8.99 -13.91
CA PRO A 93 -13.17 -9.38 -14.22
C PRO A 93 -13.56 -10.66 -13.48
N LYS A 94 -14.84 -10.79 -13.09
CA LYS A 94 -15.35 -11.91 -12.27
C LYS A 94 -15.10 -13.31 -12.86
N HIS A 95 -14.86 -13.37 -14.16
CA HIS A 95 -14.55 -14.60 -14.90
C HIS A 95 -13.16 -14.45 -15.52
N ASN A 96 -12.17 -15.10 -14.93
CA ASN A 96 -11.07 -15.58 -15.77
C ASN A 96 -11.72 -16.59 -16.72
N ALA A 97 -11.85 -16.22 -18.00
CA ALA A 97 -12.10 -17.19 -19.05
C ALA A 97 -10.90 -18.15 -19.05
N GLY A 98 -11.08 -19.30 -18.40
CA GLY A 98 -10.28 -20.49 -18.64
C GLY A 98 -10.60 -21.06 -20.01
#